data_AF-A0A9W6UX61-F1
#
_entry.id   AF-A0A9W6UX61-F1
#
_cell.length_a   1.000
_cell.length_b   1.000
_cell.length_c   1.000
_cell.angle_alpha   90.00
_cell.angle_beta   90.00
_cell.angle_gamma   90.00
#
_symmetry.space_group_name_H-M   'P 1'
#
loop_
_entity.id
_entity.type
_entity.pdbx_description
1 polymer ?
#
loop_
_entity_poly.entity_id
_entity_poly.type
_entity_poly.pdbx_seq_one_letter_code
_entity_poly.pdbx_strand_id
1 'polypeptide(L)'
;MDALEDVAQEAVLHEDFDLAERFQHFASYARGDLYLDVLEIFYDEEARQRSERFMRKMAAMGAERAVAALDALCRDNPDATAADARELFRGIALSVDHLSIGAGEGGTRLRHRELRTLQQFGRMELVLKNLPRPASAQAARMIGEAVEGVDAGLLAQVLELKARRAGLAALRAAVDDPDSSEGALHDCLKGQEWIFGGVYVAELSRRQYTPDTILDIPLLRGDGSLHVVELKRANISDLVIRRSGHLMPGAPVHHAVSQVQNYLRTLDENRHTILAKYGVDTRRASATVVIGHPRYVNQKITRREVTETLRTYNAHLARIEVITYETLLESAERMLALSSARQDSDSEEEPGT
;
A
#
# COMPACT_ATOMS: atom_id res chain seq x y z
N MET A 1 -11.37 -7.32 3.46
CA MET A 1 -12.64 -6.55 3.37
C MET A 1 -13.73 -7.41 3.95
N ASP A 2 -14.10 -8.51 3.28
CA ASP A 2 -15.10 -9.47 3.77
C ASP A 2 -14.75 -10.06 5.16
N ALA A 3 -13.47 -10.32 5.43
CA ALA A 3 -13.05 -10.92 6.70
C ALA A 3 -13.34 -10.08 7.96
N LEU A 4 -13.41 -8.74 7.88
CA LEU A 4 -13.71 -7.90 9.04
C LEU A 4 -15.22 -7.91 9.35
N GLU A 5 -16.05 -7.96 8.31
CA GLU A 5 -17.50 -8.09 8.45
C GLU A 5 -17.90 -9.50 8.90
N ASP A 6 -17.23 -10.52 8.38
CA ASP A 6 -17.43 -11.91 8.80
C ASP A 6 -17.13 -12.09 10.29
N VAL A 7 -16.04 -11.49 10.80
CA VAL A 7 -15.68 -11.53 12.23
C VAL A 7 -16.68 -10.73 13.07
N ALA A 8 -17.14 -9.58 12.58
CA ALA A 8 -18.18 -8.83 13.27
C ALA A 8 -19.50 -9.63 13.35
N GLN A 9 -19.89 -10.29 12.28
CA GLN A 9 -21.12 -11.07 12.20
C GLN A 9 -21.05 -12.33 13.07
N GLU A 10 -19.89 -12.99 13.12
CA GLU A 10 -19.65 -14.11 14.03
C GLU A 10 -19.67 -13.64 15.50
N ALA A 11 -19.07 -12.49 15.82
CA ALA A 11 -19.11 -11.93 17.17
C ALA A 11 -20.54 -11.61 17.63
N VAL A 12 -21.41 -11.13 16.74
CA VAL A 12 -22.86 -10.95 17.03
C VAL A 12 -23.54 -12.28 17.33
N LEU A 13 -23.22 -13.36 16.61
CA LEU A 13 -23.80 -14.68 16.85
C LEU A 13 -23.39 -15.29 18.20
N HIS A 14 -22.26 -14.86 18.77
CA HIS A 14 -21.77 -15.26 20.09
C HIS A 14 -22.02 -14.21 21.18
N GLU A 15 -22.88 -13.23 20.92
CA GLU A 15 -23.26 -12.16 21.87
C GLU A 15 -22.08 -11.28 22.37
N ASP A 16 -20.96 -11.24 21.63
CA ASP A 16 -19.82 -10.37 21.93
C ASP A 16 -19.95 -9.05 21.14
N PHE A 17 -20.85 -8.20 21.62
CA PHE A 17 -21.26 -6.97 20.93
C PHE A 17 -20.14 -5.92 20.87
N ASP A 18 -19.27 -5.85 21.89
CA ASP A 18 -18.15 -4.90 21.92
C ASP A 18 -17.10 -5.26 20.85
N LEU A 19 -16.83 -6.56 20.68
CA LEU A 19 -15.95 -7.05 19.64
C LEU A 19 -16.57 -6.85 18.26
N ALA A 20 -17.87 -7.15 18.10
CA ALA A 20 -18.59 -6.93 16.85
C ALA A 20 -18.54 -5.47 16.39
N GLU A 21 -18.84 -4.53 17.29
CA GLU A 21 -18.82 -3.10 17.02
C GLU A 21 -17.42 -2.64 16.59
N ARG A 22 -16.38 -3.13 17.27
CA ARG A 22 -14.99 -2.82 16.93
C ARG A 22 -14.62 -3.24 15.51
N PHE A 23 -14.95 -4.46 15.12
CA PHE A 23 -14.67 -4.95 13.77
C PHE A 23 -15.50 -4.24 12.70
N GLN A 24 -16.72 -3.81 13.01
CA GLN A 24 -17.53 -2.97 12.11
C GLN A 24 -16.91 -1.59 11.87
N HIS A 25 -16.36 -0.95 12.91
CA HIS A 25 -15.67 0.34 12.77
C HIS A 25 -14.42 0.22 11.87
N PHE A 26 -13.60 -0.82 12.06
CA PHE A 26 -12.44 -1.08 11.20
C PHE A 26 -12.85 -1.44 9.76
N ALA A 27 -13.94 -2.18 9.56
CA ALA A 27 -14.48 -2.47 8.23
C ALA A 27 -14.94 -1.19 7.51
N SER A 28 -15.62 -0.29 8.23
CA SER A 28 -16.11 0.99 7.71
C SER A 28 -14.97 1.93 7.33
N TYR A 29 -13.90 1.96 8.12
CA TYR A 29 -12.68 2.67 7.76
C TYR A 29 -12.00 2.09 6.52
N ALA A 30 -11.88 0.76 6.43
CA ALA A 30 -11.27 0.10 5.28
C ALA A 30 -12.05 0.33 3.96
N ARG A 31 -13.35 0.59 4.03
CA ARG A 31 -14.19 1.03 2.90
C ARG A 31 -14.07 2.51 2.55
N GLY A 32 -13.51 3.31 3.46
CA GLY A 32 -13.49 4.77 3.35
C GLY A 32 -14.80 5.44 3.79
N ASP A 33 -15.71 4.71 4.41
CA ASP A 33 -16.98 5.23 4.96
C ASP A 33 -16.76 5.94 6.30
N LEU A 34 -15.68 5.60 7.00
CA LEU A 34 -15.29 6.18 8.28
C LEU A 34 -13.90 6.81 8.15
N TYR A 35 -13.73 8.01 8.70
CA TYR A 35 -12.43 8.67 8.75
C TYR A 35 -11.58 8.16 9.91
N LEU A 36 -10.25 8.23 9.75
CA LEU A 36 -9.28 7.69 10.72
C LEU A 36 -9.40 8.33 12.11
N ASP A 37 -9.65 9.64 12.15
CA ASP A 37 -9.83 10.42 13.37
C ASP A 37 -10.99 9.90 14.24
N VAL A 38 -12.02 9.34 13.61
CA VAL A 38 -13.13 8.69 14.32
C VAL A 38 -12.65 7.41 15.02
N LEU A 39 -11.86 6.56 14.36
CA LEU A 39 -11.27 5.36 15.00
C LEU A 39 -10.32 5.72 16.15
N GLU A 40 -9.51 6.76 15.96
CA GLU A 40 -8.58 7.23 16.99
C GLU A 40 -9.31 7.67 18.26
N ILE A 41 -10.48 8.31 18.15
CA ILE A 41 -11.29 8.68 19.32
C ILE A 41 -11.81 7.46 20.09
N PHE A 42 -12.11 6.35 19.40
CA PHE A 42 -12.64 5.14 20.03
C PHE A 42 -11.56 4.26 20.67
N TYR A 43 -10.39 4.15 20.04
CA TYR A 43 -9.40 3.11 20.38
C TYR A 43 -8.03 3.64 20.81
N ASP A 44 -7.77 4.94 20.70
CA ASP A 44 -6.54 5.58 21.17
C ASP A 44 -6.87 6.58 22.30
N GLU A 45 -6.52 6.19 23.52
CA GLU A 45 -6.68 6.99 24.74
C GLU A 45 -6.01 8.38 24.63
N GLU A 46 -4.82 8.46 24.03
CA GLU A 46 -4.11 9.73 23.85
C GLU A 46 -4.77 10.61 22.78
N ALA A 47 -5.27 10.01 21.70
CA ALA A 47 -6.01 10.74 20.67
C ALA A 47 -7.35 11.24 21.19
N ARG A 48 -8.09 10.43 21.94
CA ARG A 48 -9.31 10.84 22.64
C ARG A 48 -9.06 12.03 23.56
N GLN A 49 -8.01 11.97 24.39
CA GLN A 49 -7.63 13.09 25.25
C GLN A 49 -7.17 14.34 24.46
N ARG A 50 -6.51 14.18 23.31
CA ARG A 50 -6.15 15.31 22.43
C ARG A 50 -7.40 15.97 21.84
N SER A 51 -8.34 15.18 21.33
CA SER A 51 -9.63 15.65 20.81
C SER A 51 -10.42 16.37 21.89
N GLU A 52 -10.50 15.81 23.10
CA GLU A 52 -11.17 16.44 24.23
C GLU A 52 -10.52 17.79 24.61
N ARG A 53 -9.19 17.85 24.69
CA ARG A 53 -8.47 19.11 24.93
C ARG A 53 -8.73 20.14 23.83
N PHE A 54 -8.78 19.71 22.58
CA PHE A 54 -9.07 20.57 21.43
C PHE A 54 -10.50 21.12 21.50
N MET A 55 -11.50 20.26 21.76
CA MET A 55 -12.89 20.65 21.92
C MET A 55 -13.10 21.60 23.10
N ARG A 56 -12.46 21.34 24.25
CA ARG A 56 -12.47 22.25 25.40
C ARG A 56 -11.91 23.63 25.04
N LYS A 57 -10.82 23.67 24.28
CA LYS A 57 -10.20 24.93 23.81
C LYS A 57 -11.09 25.67 22.81
N MET A 58 -11.72 24.95 21.89
CA MET A 58 -12.67 25.53 20.92
C MET A 58 -13.92 26.09 21.61
N ALA A 59 -14.46 25.36 22.59
CA ALA A 59 -15.58 25.83 23.40
C ALA A 59 -15.23 27.09 24.21
N ALA A 60 -14.05 27.11 24.85
CA ALA A 60 -13.57 28.29 25.57
C ALA A 60 -13.39 29.50 24.62
N MET A 61 -12.76 29.29 23.47
CA MET A 61 -12.57 30.33 22.47
C MET A 61 -13.90 30.86 21.92
N GLY A 62 -14.86 29.96 21.65
CA GLY A 62 -16.20 30.33 21.20
C GLY A 62 -16.94 31.17 22.23
N ALA A 63 -16.86 30.78 23.52
CA ALA A 63 -17.45 31.53 24.62
C ALA A 63 -16.80 32.92 24.79
N GLU A 64 -15.48 33.02 24.74
CA GLU A 64 -14.76 34.30 24.79
C GLU A 64 -15.17 35.23 23.64
N ARG A 65 -15.30 34.68 22.42
CA ARG A 65 -15.71 35.46 21.25
C ARG A 65 -17.18 35.88 21.32
N ALA A 66 -18.04 35.03 21.87
CA ALA A 66 -19.43 35.35 22.11
C ALA A 66 -19.58 36.50 23.12
N VAL A 67 -18.82 36.48 24.22
CA VAL A 67 -18.78 37.59 25.18
C VAL A 67 -18.30 38.88 24.53
N ALA A 68 -17.21 38.84 23.77
CA ALA A 68 -16.70 40.03 23.08
C ALA A 68 -17.69 40.61 22.05
N ALA A 69 -18.45 39.75 21.35
CA ALA A 69 -19.48 40.18 20.41
C ALA A 69 -20.67 40.83 21.14
N LEU A 70 -21.07 40.30 22.30
CA LEU A 70 -22.10 40.90 23.15
C LEU A 70 -21.64 42.23 23.76
N ASP A 71 -20.40 42.33 24.21
CA ASP A 71 -19.82 43.58 24.71
C ASP A 71 -19.82 44.67 23.62
N ALA A 72 -19.52 44.30 22.37
CA ALA A 72 -19.59 45.20 21.23
C ALA A 72 -21.04 45.63 20.94
N LEU A 73 -21.99 44.68 20.92
CA LEU A 73 -23.40 44.95 20.71
C LEU A 73 -23.97 45.92 21.76
N CYS A 74 -23.68 45.69 23.05
CA CYS A 74 -24.13 46.56 24.14
C CYS A 74 -23.46 47.94 24.10
N ARG A 75 -22.22 48.04 23.62
CA ARG A 75 -21.51 49.32 23.48
C ARG A 75 -22.09 50.16 22.34
N ASP A 76 -22.34 49.53 21.20
CA ASP A 76 -22.83 50.21 19.99
C ASP A 76 -24.34 50.46 20.05
N ASN A 77 -25.06 49.65 20.82
CA ASN A 77 -26.51 49.75 20.99
C ASN A 77 -26.90 49.48 22.46
N PRO A 78 -26.89 50.50 23.32
CA PRO A 78 -27.10 50.35 24.78
C PRO A 78 -28.46 49.76 25.18
N ASP A 79 -29.47 49.87 24.30
CA ASP A 79 -30.82 49.34 24.51
C ASP A 79 -31.00 47.94 23.90
N ALA A 80 -29.91 47.28 23.47
CA ALA A 80 -29.95 45.95 22.87
C ALA A 80 -30.60 44.91 23.80
N THR A 81 -31.48 44.11 23.22
CA THR A 81 -32.26 43.09 23.93
C THR A 81 -31.68 41.69 23.71
N ALA A 82 -32.17 40.72 24.49
CA ALA A 82 -31.86 39.30 24.26
C ALA A 82 -32.29 38.81 22.87
N ALA A 83 -33.26 39.47 22.22
CA ALA A 83 -33.65 39.15 20.86
C ALA A 83 -32.58 39.56 19.84
N ASP A 84 -31.95 40.72 20.03
CA ASP A 84 -30.88 41.24 19.17
C ASP A 84 -29.61 40.39 19.28
N ALA A 85 -29.26 39.99 20.51
CA ALA A 85 -28.17 39.03 20.75
C ALA A 85 -28.41 37.69 20.05
N ARG A 86 -29.64 37.16 20.11
CA ARG A 86 -30.02 35.91 19.44
C ARG A 86 -29.93 36.04 17.92
N GLU A 87 -30.33 37.17 17.36
CA GLU A 87 -30.27 37.43 15.92
C GLU A 87 -28.81 37.54 15.44
N LEU A 88 -27.95 38.22 16.19
CA LEU A 88 -26.51 38.28 15.95
C LEU A 88 -25.88 36.88 15.90
N PHE A 89 -26.12 36.03 16.92
CA PHE A 89 -25.57 34.67 16.94
C PHE A 89 -26.13 33.79 15.83
N ARG A 90 -27.41 33.95 15.47
CA ARG A 90 -28.01 33.23 14.34
C ARG A 90 -27.35 33.66 13.02
N GLY A 91 -27.08 34.94 12.83
CA GLY A 91 -26.34 35.45 11.67
C GLY A 91 -24.92 34.90 11.60
N ILE A 92 -24.21 34.88 12.72
CA ILE A 92 -22.86 34.27 12.80
C ILE A 92 -22.93 32.79 12.42
N ALA A 93 -23.84 32.01 13.01
CA ALA A 93 -23.98 30.59 12.73
C ALA A 93 -24.27 30.30 11.24
N LEU A 94 -25.13 31.09 10.59
CA LEU A 94 -25.43 30.98 9.16
C LEU A 94 -24.26 31.37 8.25
N SER A 95 -23.34 32.22 8.74
CA SER A 95 -22.15 32.65 7.99
C SER A 95 -20.95 31.70 8.09
N VAL A 96 -20.99 30.71 8.99
CA VAL A 96 -19.90 29.73 9.16
C VAL A 96 -19.70 28.89 7.90
N ASP A 97 -20.78 28.58 7.17
CA ASP A 97 -20.73 27.85 5.91
C ASP A 97 -20.01 28.62 4.78
N HIS A 98 -19.70 29.90 4.99
CA HIS A 98 -18.96 30.74 4.03
C HIS A 98 -17.48 30.91 4.43
N LEU A 99 -17.06 30.32 5.55
CA LEU A 99 -15.66 30.25 5.95
C LEU A 99 -15.00 29.05 5.27
N SER A 100 -14.35 29.28 4.13
CA SER A 100 -13.52 28.26 3.50
C SER A 100 -12.09 28.29 4.05
N ILE A 101 -11.52 27.12 4.35
CA ILE A 101 -10.07 26.96 4.30
C ILE A 101 -9.74 27.09 2.81
N GLY A 102 -9.09 28.19 2.41
CA GLY A 102 -8.69 28.40 1.01
C GLY A 102 -7.87 27.23 0.47
N ALA A 103 -7.59 27.21 -0.84
CA ALA A 103 -6.92 26.11 -1.57
C ALA A 103 -5.43 25.90 -1.18
N GLY A 104 -5.13 25.83 0.11
CA GLY A 104 -3.78 25.79 0.67
C GLY A 104 -2.93 24.73 0.01
N GLU A 105 -1.94 25.18 -0.76
CA GLU A 105 -0.74 24.43 -1.15
C GLU A 105 0.11 24.13 0.09
N GLY A 106 -0.41 23.31 1.00
CA GLY A 106 0.15 23.12 2.33
C GLY A 106 0.05 21.67 2.76
N GLY A 107 0.81 20.79 2.12
CA GLY A 107 1.07 19.47 2.68
C GLY A 107 1.71 19.64 4.06
N THR A 108 0.99 19.29 5.12
CA THR A 108 1.52 19.39 6.48
C THR A 108 2.60 18.32 6.66
N ARG A 109 3.82 18.74 7.03
CA ARG A 109 4.87 17.81 7.42
C ARG A 109 4.44 17.09 8.69
N LEU A 110 3.99 15.85 8.55
CA LEU A 110 3.61 14.99 9.68
C LEU A 110 4.79 14.92 10.66
N ARG A 111 4.50 15.11 11.96
CA ARG A 111 5.53 14.98 12.99
C ARG A 111 5.99 13.52 13.02
N HIS A 112 7.24 13.29 13.40
CA HIS A 112 7.85 11.95 13.39
C HIS A 112 7.05 10.91 14.24
N ARG A 113 6.30 11.37 15.25
CA ARG A 113 5.39 10.52 16.03
C ARG A 113 4.16 10.10 15.22
N GLU A 114 3.53 11.02 14.51
CA GLU A 114 2.36 10.77 13.64
C GLU A 114 2.72 9.84 12.47
N LEU A 115 3.92 9.98 11.90
CA LEU A 115 4.47 9.05 10.91
C LEU A 115 4.67 7.64 11.47
N ARG A 116 5.19 7.50 12.70
CA ARG A 116 5.35 6.19 13.34
C ARG A 116 4.00 5.54 13.64
N THR A 117 3.02 6.31 14.10
CA THR A 117 1.66 5.86 14.35
C THR A 117 0.97 5.39 13.05
N LEU A 118 1.06 6.17 11.97
CA LEU A 118 0.54 5.76 10.66
C LEU A 118 1.26 4.54 10.08
N GLN A 119 2.57 4.39 10.30
CA GLN A 119 3.32 3.18 9.93
C GLN A 119 2.95 1.96 10.79
N GLN A 120 2.57 2.17 12.05
CA GLN A 120 2.09 1.10 12.94
C GLN A 120 0.68 0.64 12.53
N PHE A 121 -0.19 1.57 12.14
CA PHE A 121 -1.53 1.26 11.63
C PHE A 121 -1.54 0.73 10.20
N GLY A 122 -0.66 1.22 9.32
CA GLY A 122 -0.45 0.62 7.99
C GLY A 122 0.07 -0.81 8.11
N ARG A 123 0.96 -1.08 9.08
CA ARG A 123 1.33 -2.46 9.46
C ARG A 123 0.12 -3.24 9.97
N MET A 124 -0.70 -2.67 10.84
CA MET A 124 -1.94 -3.32 11.33
C MET A 124 -2.93 -3.63 10.20
N GLU A 125 -3.10 -2.73 9.23
CA GLU A 125 -3.97 -2.96 8.06
C GLU A 125 -3.43 -4.09 7.18
N LEU A 126 -2.10 -4.13 6.97
CA LEU A 126 -1.42 -5.21 6.25
C LEU A 126 -1.57 -6.55 6.98
N VAL A 127 -1.56 -6.50 8.31
CA VAL A 127 -1.72 -7.65 9.20
C VAL A 127 -3.14 -8.18 9.17
N LEU A 128 -4.13 -7.30 9.28
CA LEU A 128 -5.55 -7.64 9.24
C LEU A 128 -5.99 -8.15 7.87
N LYS A 129 -5.44 -7.59 6.78
CA LYS A 129 -5.68 -8.09 5.41
C LYS A 129 -5.15 -9.50 5.17
N ASN A 130 -4.15 -9.92 5.93
CA ASN A 130 -3.45 -11.19 5.73
C ASN A 130 -3.61 -12.18 6.89
N LEU A 131 -4.51 -11.90 7.84
CA LEU A 131 -4.87 -12.86 8.87
C LEU A 131 -5.50 -14.10 8.20
N PRO A 132 -4.99 -15.31 8.47
CA PRO A 132 -5.65 -16.53 8.04
C PRO A 132 -7.04 -16.59 8.68
N ARG A 133 -8.06 -16.98 7.90
CA ARG A 133 -9.39 -17.29 8.45
C ARG A 133 -9.23 -18.36 9.54
N PRO A 134 -9.56 -18.09 10.82
CA PRO A 134 -9.46 -19.09 11.85
C PRO A 134 -10.48 -20.20 11.59
N ALA A 135 -10.03 -21.46 11.61
CA ALA A 135 -10.89 -22.61 11.35
C ALA A 135 -11.87 -22.91 12.49
N SER A 136 -11.74 -22.23 13.65
CA SER A 136 -12.62 -22.39 14.82
C SER A 136 -12.48 -21.24 15.83
N ALA A 137 -13.51 -21.05 16.67
CA ALA A 137 -13.52 -20.06 17.76
C ALA A 137 -12.39 -20.27 18.79
N GLN A 138 -11.92 -21.51 18.96
CA GLN A 138 -10.79 -21.82 19.83
C GLN A 138 -9.46 -21.31 19.26
N ALA A 139 -9.29 -21.34 17.94
CA ALA A 139 -8.13 -20.74 17.28
C ALA A 139 -8.17 -19.21 17.37
N ALA A 140 -9.35 -18.59 17.31
CA ALA A 140 -9.53 -17.15 17.52
C ALA A 140 -9.17 -16.72 18.96
N ARG A 141 -9.60 -17.50 19.97
CA ARG A 141 -9.22 -17.27 21.39
C ARG A 141 -7.72 -17.44 21.63
N MET A 142 -7.09 -18.47 21.06
CA MET A 142 -5.64 -18.66 21.16
C MET A 142 -4.86 -17.51 20.51
N ILE A 143 -5.37 -16.92 19.42
CA ILE A 143 -4.80 -15.70 18.83
C ILE A 143 -5.00 -14.52 19.78
N GLY A 144 -6.18 -14.34 20.38
CA GLY A 144 -6.46 -13.28 21.36
C GLY A 144 -5.59 -13.34 22.61
N GLU A 145 -5.45 -14.52 23.22
CA GLU A 145 -4.59 -14.76 24.38
C GLU A 145 -3.09 -14.59 24.04
N ALA A 146 -2.68 -14.94 22.82
CA ALA A 146 -1.32 -14.68 22.34
C ALA A 146 -1.04 -13.19 22.09
N VAL A 147 -2.07 -12.36 21.84
CA VAL A 147 -1.93 -10.91 21.63
C VAL A 147 -1.82 -10.13 22.94
N GLU A 148 -2.38 -10.64 24.06
CA GLU A 148 -2.38 -9.94 25.35
C GLU A 148 -0.98 -9.73 25.97
N GLY A 149 0.05 -10.46 25.49
CA GLY A 149 1.42 -10.34 25.98
C GLY A 149 2.50 -10.11 24.90
N VAL A 150 2.12 -10.04 23.62
CA VAL A 150 3.07 -9.92 22.50
C VAL A 150 3.05 -8.49 21.97
N ASP A 151 4.24 -7.91 21.78
CA ASP A 151 4.40 -6.62 21.10
C ASP A 151 3.63 -6.66 19.78
N ALA A 152 2.63 -5.80 19.63
CA ALA A 152 1.83 -5.67 18.42
C ALA A 152 2.72 -5.48 17.17
N GLY A 153 3.92 -4.89 17.32
CA GLY A 153 4.93 -4.80 16.28
C GLY A 153 5.53 -6.14 15.87
N LEU A 154 5.75 -7.06 16.81
CA LEU A 154 6.25 -8.43 16.54
C LEU A 154 5.15 -9.28 15.88
N LEU A 155 3.93 -9.24 16.42
CA LEU A 155 2.78 -9.90 15.81
C LEU A 155 2.55 -9.41 14.37
N ALA A 156 2.69 -8.09 14.16
CA ALA A 156 2.55 -7.51 12.84
C ALA A 156 3.60 -8.03 11.85
N GLN A 157 4.85 -8.12 12.27
CA GLN A 157 5.93 -8.66 11.45
C GLN A 157 5.73 -10.13 11.11
N VAL A 158 5.26 -10.95 12.07
CA VAL A 158 4.96 -12.37 11.84
C VAL A 158 3.83 -12.53 10.83
N LEU A 159 2.76 -11.72 10.94
CA LEU A 159 1.62 -11.78 10.03
C LEU A 159 1.96 -11.25 8.64
N GLU A 160 2.76 -10.18 8.54
CA GLU A 160 3.33 -9.72 7.27
C GLU A 160 4.24 -10.79 6.64
N LEU A 161 5.11 -11.44 7.41
CA LEU A 161 5.95 -12.52 6.90
C LEU A 161 5.12 -13.69 6.38
N LYS A 162 4.05 -14.06 7.10
CA LYS A 162 3.11 -15.11 6.69
C LYS A 162 2.37 -14.72 5.40
N ALA A 163 1.93 -13.48 5.29
CA ALA A 163 1.32 -12.92 4.09
C ALA A 163 2.22 -13.06 2.87
N ARG A 164 3.48 -12.62 3.01
CA ARG A 164 4.47 -12.65 1.95
C ARG A 164 4.77 -14.08 1.51
N ARG A 165 4.89 -15.02 2.46
CA ARG A 165 5.03 -16.46 2.15
C ARG A 165 3.82 -17.02 1.39
N ALA A 166 2.60 -16.65 1.79
CA ALA A 166 1.38 -17.08 1.10
C ALA A 166 1.29 -16.50 -0.31
N GLY A 167 1.57 -15.21 -0.50
CA GLY A 167 1.61 -14.55 -1.80
C GLY A 167 2.65 -15.18 -2.73
N LEU A 168 3.84 -15.47 -2.21
CA LEU A 168 4.89 -16.14 -2.97
C LEU A 168 4.50 -17.57 -3.38
N ALA A 169 3.83 -18.31 -2.50
CA ALA A 169 3.31 -19.64 -2.82
C ALA A 169 2.22 -19.58 -3.91
N ALA A 170 1.31 -18.61 -3.83
CA ALA A 170 0.28 -18.38 -4.85
C ALA A 170 0.89 -18.03 -6.20
N LEU A 171 1.88 -17.12 -6.23
CA LEU A 171 2.61 -16.79 -7.45
C LEU A 171 3.31 -18.00 -8.04
N ARG A 172 3.97 -18.83 -7.21
CA ARG A 172 4.60 -20.07 -7.67
C ARG A 172 3.58 -21.02 -8.28
N ALA A 173 2.43 -21.22 -7.65
CA ALA A 173 1.37 -22.05 -8.20
C ALA A 173 0.88 -21.53 -9.56
N ALA A 174 0.69 -20.21 -9.70
CA ALA A 174 0.28 -19.59 -10.95
C ALA A 174 1.37 -19.65 -12.04
N VAL A 175 2.66 -19.63 -11.68
CA VAL A 175 3.78 -19.79 -12.62
C VAL A 175 3.90 -21.26 -13.08
N ASP A 176 3.58 -22.19 -12.19
CA ASP A 176 3.66 -23.64 -12.43
C ASP A 176 2.48 -24.18 -13.25
N ASP A 177 1.39 -23.42 -13.33
CA ASP A 177 0.27 -23.68 -14.22
C ASP A 177 0.57 -23.20 -15.66
N PRO A 178 0.69 -24.10 -16.65
CA PRO A 178 0.99 -23.75 -18.03
C PRO A 178 -0.13 -22.95 -18.72
N ASP A 179 -1.35 -22.99 -18.21
CA ASP A 179 -2.52 -22.29 -18.75
C ASP A 179 -2.74 -20.92 -18.09
N SER A 180 -1.91 -20.58 -17.10
CA SER A 180 -1.96 -19.31 -16.38
C SER A 180 -1.81 -18.11 -17.33
N SER A 181 -2.74 -17.16 -17.18
CA SER A 181 -2.77 -15.93 -17.96
C SER A 181 -1.93 -14.82 -17.34
N GLU A 182 -1.63 -13.79 -18.12
CA GLU A 182 -0.97 -12.57 -17.61
C GLU A 182 -1.79 -11.89 -16.51
N GLY A 183 -3.13 -11.92 -16.61
CA GLY A 183 -4.03 -11.42 -15.58
C GLY A 183 -3.93 -12.20 -14.27
N ALA A 184 -3.87 -13.54 -14.34
CA ALA A 184 -3.70 -14.37 -13.14
C ALA A 184 -2.35 -14.12 -12.44
N LEU A 185 -1.28 -13.91 -13.21
CA LEU A 185 0.04 -13.54 -12.69
C LEU A 185 0.04 -12.12 -12.10
N HIS A 186 -0.66 -11.19 -12.72
CA HIS A 186 -0.87 -9.82 -12.21
C HIS A 186 -1.59 -9.83 -10.87
N ASP A 187 -2.69 -10.58 -10.76
CA ASP A 187 -3.47 -10.71 -9.53
C ASP A 187 -2.64 -11.29 -8.37
N CYS A 188 -1.74 -12.23 -8.64
CA CYS A 188 -0.81 -12.77 -7.64
C CYS A 188 0.22 -11.74 -7.15
N LEU A 189 0.60 -10.78 -8.02
CA LEU A 189 1.64 -9.79 -7.74
C LEU A 189 1.11 -8.48 -7.17
N LYS A 190 -0.20 -8.26 -7.24
CA LYS A 190 -0.87 -7.05 -6.75
C LYS A 190 -0.64 -6.88 -5.24
N GLY A 191 -0.10 -5.72 -4.83
CA GLY A 191 0.23 -5.44 -3.44
C GLY A 191 1.35 -6.32 -2.86
N GLN A 192 2.18 -6.91 -3.72
CA GLN A 192 3.36 -7.69 -3.35
C GLN A 192 4.64 -6.99 -3.84
N GLU A 193 4.73 -5.66 -3.73
CA GLU A 193 5.85 -4.85 -4.24
C GLU A 193 7.22 -5.32 -3.72
N TRP A 194 7.25 -5.88 -2.51
CA TRP A 194 8.44 -6.46 -1.89
C TRP A 194 9.07 -7.58 -2.72
N ILE A 195 8.31 -8.29 -3.57
CA ILE A 195 8.81 -9.37 -4.45
C ILE A 195 9.85 -8.84 -5.44
N PHE A 196 9.75 -7.56 -5.83
CA PHE A 196 10.67 -6.93 -6.76
C PHE A 196 11.94 -6.38 -6.10
N GLY A 197 12.05 -6.41 -4.78
CA GLY A 197 13.22 -5.94 -4.04
C GLY A 197 12.95 -4.75 -3.12
N GLY A 198 13.88 -4.49 -2.19
CA GLY A 198 13.78 -3.38 -1.22
C GLY A 198 14.05 -1.97 -1.76
N VAL A 199 14.17 -1.81 -3.08
CA VAL A 199 14.39 -0.49 -3.72
C VAL A 199 13.09 0.28 -4.00
N TYR A 200 11.96 -0.40 -3.89
CA TYR A 200 10.62 0.15 -4.11
C TYR A 200 9.96 0.47 -2.78
N VAL A 201 9.27 1.60 -2.72
CA VAL A 201 8.61 2.08 -1.50
C VAL A 201 7.09 1.90 -1.54
N ALA A 202 6.50 1.76 -2.73
CA ALA A 202 5.07 1.53 -2.91
C ALA A 202 4.74 1.08 -4.35
N GLU A 203 3.64 0.34 -4.49
CA GLU A 203 2.88 0.26 -5.75
C GLU A 203 1.94 1.47 -5.85
N LEU A 204 1.89 2.12 -7.02
CA LEU A 204 1.00 3.25 -7.26
C LEU A 204 -0.39 2.73 -7.68
N SER A 205 -1.45 3.21 -7.02
CA SER A 205 -2.84 2.85 -7.36
C SER A 205 -3.23 3.25 -8.78
N ARG A 206 -2.60 4.29 -9.34
CA ARG A 206 -2.81 4.75 -10.71
C ARG A 206 -1.93 3.99 -11.69
N ARG A 207 -2.58 3.33 -12.65
CA ARG A 207 -1.94 2.59 -13.74
C ARG A 207 -1.85 3.35 -15.07
N GLN A 208 -2.67 4.39 -15.26
CA GLN A 208 -2.74 5.16 -16.50
C GLN A 208 -2.24 6.59 -16.29
N TYR A 209 -1.12 6.92 -16.93
CA TYR A 209 -0.48 8.25 -16.88
C TYR A 209 -0.67 9.03 -18.18
N THR A 210 -0.91 8.33 -19.29
CA THR A 210 -1.24 8.89 -20.60
C THR A 210 -2.47 8.17 -21.16
N PRO A 211 -3.22 8.78 -22.11
CA PRO A 211 -4.46 8.20 -22.63
C PRO A 211 -4.28 6.80 -23.21
N ASP A 212 -3.16 6.54 -23.89
CA ASP A 212 -2.96 5.32 -24.67
C ASP A 212 -2.14 4.25 -23.95
N THR A 213 -1.82 4.44 -22.66
CA THR A 213 -0.92 3.52 -21.94
C THR A 213 -1.42 3.19 -20.54
N ILE A 214 -1.75 1.92 -20.35
CA ILE A 214 -2.06 1.33 -19.05
C ILE A 214 -0.87 0.46 -18.67
N LEU A 215 -0.23 0.80 -17.55
CA LEU A 215 0.90 0.05 -17.01
C LEU A 215 0.39 -1.16 -16.22
N ASP A 216 1.12 -2.27 -16.24
CA ASP A 216 0.78 -3.45 -15.44
C ASP A 216 0.95 -3.17 -13.96
N ILE A 217 2.20 -2.99 -13.49
CA ILE A 217 2.48 -2.65 -12.09
C ILE A 217 3.41 -1.44 -12.03
N PRO A 218 2.88 -0.24 -11.71
CA PRO A 218 3.69 0.95 -11.51
C PRO A 218 4.24 1.00 -10.07
N LEU A 219 5.55 0.86 -9.92
CA LEU A 219 6.25 0.96 -8.64
C LEU A 219 6.89 2.35 -8.48
N LEU A 220 6.95 2.83 -7.24
CA LEU A 220 7.67 4.04 -6.87
C LEU A 220 9.00 3.66 -6.20
N ARG A 221 10.11 4.25 -6.66
CA ARG A 221 11.41 4.10 -6.03
C ARG A 221 11.59 5.09 -4.87
N GLY A 222 12.53 4.82 -3.98
CA GLY A 222 12.84 5.72 -2.85
C GLY A 222 13.28 7.14 -3.25
N ASP A 223 13.73 7.35 -4.50
CA ASP A 223 14.07 8.66 -5.05
C ASP A 223 12.87 9.37 -5.74
N GLY A 224 11.68 8.79 -5.67
CA GLY A 224 10.45 9.30 -6.28
C GLY A 224 10.32 9.02 -7.78
N SER A 225 11.25 8.27 -8.39
CA SER A 225 11.16 7.90 -9.79
C SER A 225 10.20 6.71 -10.00
N LEU A 226 9.49 6.74 -11.13
CA LEU A 226 8.60 5.65 -11.55
C LEU A 226 9.42 4.43 -12.02
N HIS A 227 8.98 3.24 -11.67
CA HIS A 227 9.47 1.99 -12.23
C HIS A 227 8.28 1.17 -12.72
N VAL A 228 8.34 0.68 -13.95
CA VAL A 228 7.25 -0.06 -14.59
C VAL A 228 7.61 -1.54 -14.61
N VAL A 229 6.80 -2.38 -14.00
CA VAL A 229 6.88 -3.81 -14.25
C VAL A 229 5.87 -4.15 -15.34
N GLU A 230 6.35 -4.73 -16.43
CA GLU A 230 5.54 -5.30 -17.51
C GLU A 230 5.51 -6.81 -17.36
N LEU A 231 4.31 -7.39 -17.37
CA LEU A 231 4.13 -8.83 -17.20
C LEU A 231 3.87 -9.50 -18.55
N LYS A 232 4.40 -10.70 -18.69
CA LYS A 232 4.12 -11.63 -19.79
C LYS A 232 3.90 -13.02 -19.23
N ARG A 233 3.34 -13.93 -20.03
CA ARG A 233 3.08 -15.31 -19.58
C ARG A 233 4.34 -16.00 -19.04
N ALA A 234 4.17 -16.89 -18.07
CA ALA A 234 5.22 -17.77 -17.60
C ALA A 234 5.53 -18.89 -18.62
N ASN A 235 4.50 -19.44 -19.25
CA ASN A 235 4.66 -20.49 -20.27
C ASN A 235 4.98 -19.89 -21.65
N ILE A 236 6.28 -19.78 -21.96
CA ILE A 236 6.78 -19.31 -23.25
C ILE A 236 7.85 -20.27 -23.75
N SER A 237 7.47 -21.07 -24.73
CA SER A 237 8.30 -22.19 -25.20
C SER A 237 9.51 -21.77 -26.03
N ASP A 238 9.45 -20.60 -26.63
CA ASP A 238 10.47 -19.96 -27.45
C ASP A 238 11.09 -18.73 -26.75
N LEU A 239 11.10 -18.69 -25.41
CA LEU A 239 11.71 -17.60 -24.64
C LEU A 239 13.16 -17.33 -25.07
N VAL A 240 13.89 -18.42 -25.28
CA VAL A 240 15.22 -18.44 -25.90
C VAL A 240 15.18 -19.46 -27.03
N ILE A 241 15.77 -19.11 -28.16
CA ILE A 241 15.83 -19.95 -29.35
C ILE A 241 17.28 -20.19 -29.76
N ARG A 242 17.52 -21.31 -30.44
CA ARG A 242 18.80 -21.56 -31.10
C ARG A 242 18.67 -21.32 -32.59
N ARG A 243 19.39 -20.33 -33.11
CA ARG A 243 19.44 -20.00 -34.54
C ARG A 243 20.88 -20.14 -35.04
N SER A 244 21.08 -21.02 -36.02
CA SER A 244 22.42 -21.30 -36.59
C SER A 244 23.47 -21.66 -35.53
N GLY A 245 23.09 -22.43 -34.51
CA GLY A 245 23.96 -22.85 -33.41
C GLY A 245 24.07 -21.86 -32.24
N HIS A 246 23.71 -20.60 -32.44
CA HIS A 246 23.81 -19.55 -31.43
C HIS A 246 22.48 -19.36 -30.67
N LEU A 247 22.58 -19.12 -29.37
CA LEU A 247 21.43 -18.80 -28.53
C LEU A 247 21.11 -17.31 -28.61
N MET A 248 19.83 -17.00 -28.67
CA MET A 248 19.32 -15.63 -28.66
C MET A 248 17.92 -15.59 -28.03
N PRO A 249 17.48 -14.44 -27.50
CA PRO A 249 16.09 -14.27 -27.08
C PRO A 249 15.13 -14.53 -28.25
N GLY A 250 13.97 -15.11 -27.95
CA GLY A 250 12.91 -15.26 -28.93
C GLY A 250 12.14 -13.97 -29.20
N ALA A 251 11.24 -14.03 -30.18
CA ALA A 251 10.37 -12.91 -30.54
C ALA A 251 9.56 -12.36 -29.34
N PRO A 252 8.99 -13.19 -28.43
CA PRO A 252 8.24 -12.68 -27.28
C PRO A 252 9.03 -11.71 -26.40
N VAL A 253 10.33 -11.98 -26.19
CA VAL A 253 11.21 -11.10 -25.40
C VAL A 253 11.38 -9.75 -26.09
N HIS A 254 11.67 -9.76 -27.40
CA HIS A 254 11.81 -8.53 -28.18
C HIS A 254 10.52 -7.70 -28.20
N HIS A 255 9.37 -8.34 -28.38
CA HIS A 255 8.08 -7.66 -28.35
C HIS A 255 7.80 -6.99 -27.01
N ALA A 256 8.04 -7.70 -25.89
CA ALA A 256 7.86 -7.14 -24.55
C ALA A 256 8.80 -5.96 -24.29
N VAL A 257 10.07 -6.05 -24.70
CA VAL A 257 11.02 -4.93 -24.58
C VAL A 257 10.60 -3.74 -25.43
N SER A 258 10.19 -3.95 -26.69
CA SER A 258 9.71 -2.87 -27.56
C SER A 258 8.44 -2.21 -27.03
N GLN A 259 7.53 -2.99 -26.42
CA GLN A 259 6.35 -2.46 -25.74
C GLN A 259 6.74 -1.52 -24.59
N VAL A 260 7.64 -1.95 -23.73
CA VAL A 260 8.15 -1.14 -22.61
C VAL A 260 8.93 0.09 -23.08
N GLN A 261 9.71 -0.02 -24.16
CA GLN A 261 10.39 1.13 -24.78
C GLN A 261 9.39 2.21 -25.21
N ASN A 262 8.25 1.81 -25.78
CA ASN A 262 7.19 2.75 -26.15
C ASN A 262 6.60 3.43 -24.92
N TYR A 263 6.39 2.70 -23.82
CA TYR A 263 5.91 3.31 -22.57
C TYR A 263 6.90 4.32 -22.03
N LEU A 264 8.19 3.97 -21.92
CA LEU A 264 9.21 4.88 -21.42
C LEU A 264 9.32 6.14 -22.29
N ARG A 265 9.27 6.01 -23.62
CA ARG A 265 9.23 7.15 -24.55
C ARG A 265 8.02 8.05 -24.27
N THR A 266 6.83 7.47 -24.20
CA THR A 266 5.60 8.23 -23.92
C THR A 266 5.62 8.92 -22.56
N LEU A 267 6.19 8.28 -21.52
CA LEU A 267 6.36 8.85 -20.19
C LEU A 267 7.39 10.01 -20.19
N ASP A 268 8.46 9.90 -20.97
CA ASP A 268 9.46 10.96 -21.13
C ASP A 268 8.87 12.17 -21.85
N GLU A 269 8.15 11.95 -22.96
CA GLU A 269 7.49 12.99 -23.76
C GLU A 269 6.42 13.76 -22.96
N ASN A 270 5.74 13.08 -22.02
CA ASN A 270 4.66 13.67 -21.21
C ASN A 270 5.09 14.06 -19.79
N ARG A 271 6.40 14.06 -19.50
CA ARG A 271 6.94 14.25 -18.14
C ARG A 271 6.36 15.46 -17.41
N HIS A 272 6.34 16.63 -18.05
CA HIS A 272 5.89 17.86 -17.40
C HIS A 272 4.43 17.78 -16.95
N THR A 273 3.57 17.24 -17.82
CA THR A 273 2.15 17.03 -17.53
C THR A 273 1.95 16.00 -16.42
N ILE A 274 2.70 14.88 -16.48
CA ILE A 274 2.61 13.81 -15.48
C ILE A 274 3.03 14.31 -14.10
N LEU A 275 4.15 15.04 -14.03
CA LEU A 275 4.65 15.60 -12.77
C LEU A 275 3.68 16.64 -12.20
N ALA A 276 3.20 17.58 -13.02
CA ALA A 276 2.29 18.63 -12.57
C ALA A 276 0.93 18.07 -12.09
N LYS A 277 0.41 17.03 -12.77
CA LYS A 277 -0.91 16.47 -12.49
C LYS A 277 -0.90 15.39 -11.40
N TYR A 278 0.18 14.64 -11.28
CA TYR A 278 0.22 13.43 -10.45
C TYR A 278 1.37 13.38 -9.45
N GLY A 279 2.31 14.34 -9.48
CA GLY A 279 3.45 14.38 -8.55
C GLY A 279 4.49 13.28 -8.77
N VAL A 280 4.45 12.57 -9.90
CA VAL A 280 5.37 11.47 -10.23
C VAL A 280 6.42 11.97 -11.23
N ASP A 281 7.71 11.77 -10.95
CA ASP A 281 8.77 12.11 -11.90
C ASP A 281 9.11 10.91 -12.81
N THR A 282 8.87 11.08 -14.11
CA THR A 282 9.18 10.08 -15.13
C THR A 282 10.56 10.24 -15.77
N ARG A 283 11.34 11.28 -15.44
CA ARG A 283 12.68 11.54 -16.04
C ARG A 283 13.62 10.33 -15.99
N ARG A 284 13.54 9.58 -14.89
CA ARG A 284 14.35 8.38 -14.62
C ARG A 284 13.50 7.13 -14.63
N ALA A 285 12.35 7.17 -15.31
CA ALA A 285 11.48 6.01 -15.38
C ALA A 285 12.25 4.82 -15.92
N SER A 286 12.15 3.67 -15.27
CA SER A 286 12.81 2.44 -15.71
C SER A 286 11.79 1.33 -15.71
N ALA A 287 12.17 0.17 -16.22
CA ALA A 287 11.23 -0.92 -16.30
C ALA A 287 11.87 -2.29 -16.14
N THR A 288 11.09 -3.23 -15.64
CA THR A 288 11.42 -4.65 -15.59
C THR A 288 10.35 -5.42 -16.34
N VAL A 289 10.76 -6.19 -17.34
CA VAL A 289 9.92 -7.17 -18.02
C VAL A 289 10.06 -8.49 -17.28
N VAL A 290 8.96 -9.00 -16.71
CA VAL A 290 8.91 -10.35 -16.14
C VAL A 290 8.27 -11.26 -17.18
N ILE A 291 9.06 -12.18 -17.73
CA ILE A 291 8.65 -12.99 -18.88
C ILE A 291 9.21 -14.40 -18.82
N GLY A 292 8.33 -15.38 -19.01
CA GLY A 292 8.72 -16.77 -19.18
C GLY A 292 9.28 -17.42 -17.91
N HIS A 293 9.44 -18.74 -17.98
CA HIS A 293 10.13 -19.54 -16.99
C HIS A 293 10.98 -20.60 -17.71
N PRO A 294 12.26 -20.82 -17.34
CA PRO A 294 13.16 -21.74 -18.05
C PRO A 294 12.61 -23.16 -18.22
N ARG A 295 11.77 -23.61 -17.28
CA ARG A 295 11.08 -24.91 -17.33
C ARG A 295 10.21 -25.15 -18.56
N TYR A 296 9.67 -24.08 -19.16
CA TYR A 296 8.80 -24.18 -20.34
C TYR A 296 9.56 -24.06 -21.65
N VAL A 297 10.87 -23.74 -21.60
CA VAL A 297 11.67 -23.52 -22.81
C VAL A 297 11.93 -24.85 -23.51
N ASN A 298 11.65 -24.88 -24.81
CA ASN A 298 11.85 -26.04 -25.66
C ASN A 298 13.35 -26.25 -26.03
N GLN A 299 13.65 -27.35 -26.73
CA GLN A 299 14.89 -27.54 -27.53
C GLN A 299 16.22 -27.80 -26.80
N LYS A 300 16.27 -28.67 -25.77
CA LYS A 300 17.53 -29.02 -25.08
C LYS A 300 18.33 -27.78 -24.62
N ILE A 301 17.65 -26.64 -24.40
CA ILE A 301 18.25 -25.43 -23.87
C ILE A 301 18.18 -25.56 -22.35
N THR A 302 19.34 -25.50 -21.71
CA THR A 302 19.44 -25.62 -20.26
C THR A 302 19.00 -24.33 -19.57
N ARG A 303 18.58 -24.46 -18.31
CA ARG A 303 18.31 -23.32 -17.43
C ARG A 303 19.44 -22.28 -17.44
N ARG A 304 20.69 -22.74 -17.33
CA ARG A 304 21.88 -21.88 -17.38
C ARG A 304 22.01 -21.13 -18.71
N GLU A 305 21.76 -21.80 -19.83
CA GLU A 305 21.80 -21.17 -21.15
C GLU A 305 20.73 -20.07 -21.29
N VAL A 306 19.54 -20.27 -20.74
CA VAL A 306 18.50 -19.23 -20.67
C VAL A 306 19.00 -18.02 -19.89
N THR A 307 19.51 -18.23 -18.68
CA THR A 307 20.04 -17.17 -17.81
C THR A 307 21.17 -16.39 -18.48
N GLU A 308 22.16 -17.06 -19.06
CA GLU A 308 23.27 -16.38 -19.74
C GLU A 308 22.81 -15.59 -20.97
N THR A 309 21.87 -16.15 -21.75
CA THR A 309 21.33 -15.46 -22.93
C THR A 309 20.61 -14.16 -22.54
N LEU A 310 19.75 -14.21 -21.51
CA LEU A 310 19.05 -13.02 -21.01
C LEU A 310 20.02 -12.04 -20.34
N ARG A 311 21.07 -12.51 -19.67
CA ARG A 311 22.12 -11.64 -19.09
C ARG A 311 22.87 -10.87 -20.18
N THR A 312 23.27 -11.53 -21.25
CA THR A 312 23.87 -10.86 -22.42
C THR A 312 22.89 -9.89 -23.06
N TYR A 313 21.60 -10.25 -23.14
CA TYR A 313 20.57 -9.37 -23.66
C TYR A 313 20.39 -8.11 -22.79
N ASN A 314 20.35 -8.24 -21.47
CA ASN A 314 20.24 -7.10 -20.56
C ASN A 314 21.46 -6.18 -20.60
N ALA A 315 22.65 -6.67 -20.97
CA ALA A 315 23.88 -5.88 -20.95
C ALA A 315 23.87 -4.63 -21.86
N HIS A 316 22.97 -4.55 -22.84
CA HIS A 316 22.82 -3.37 -23.70
C HIS A 316 21.50 -2.60 -23.47
N LEU A 317 20.65 -3.05 -22.53
CA LEU A 317 19.41 -2.37 -22.19
C LEU A 317 19.67 -1.37 -21.05
N ALA A 318 19.60 -0.08 -21.34
CA ALA A 318 19.98 0.96 -20.38
C ALA A 318 18.99 1.13 -19.21
N ARG A 319 17.68 1.15 -19.50
CA ARG A 319 16.59 1.45 -18.54
C ARG A 319 15.60 0.28 -18.38
N ILE A 320 15.86 -0.83 -19.05
CA ILE A 320 14.97 -1.99 -19.11
C ILE A 320 15.74 -3.21 -18.67
N GLU A 321 15.16 -3.99 -17.78
CA GLU A 321 15.70 -5.28 -17.38
C GLU A 321 14.71 -6.38 -17.77
N VAL A 322 15.18 -7.47 -18.33
CA VAL A 322 14.37 -8.66 -18.61
C VAL A 322 14.74 -9.75 -17.62
N ILE A 323 13.76 -10.20 -16.83
CA ILE A 323 13.93 -11.32 -15.89
C ILE A 323 12.88 -12.38 -16.15
N THR A 324 13.17 -13.61 -15.70
CA THR A 324 12.20 -14.70 -15.72
C THR A 324 11.44 -14.77 -14.40
N TYR A 325 10.28 -15.45 -14.39
CA TYR A 325 9.57 -15.76 -13.15
C TYR A 325 10.43 -16.58 -12.18
N GLU A 326 11.33 -17.43 -12.70
CA GLU A 326 12.28 -18.16 -11.85
C GLU A 326 13.19 -17.19 -11.09
N THR A 327 13.77 -16.21 -11.79
CA THR A 327 14.63 -15.19 -11.18
C THR A 327 13.89 -14.35 -10.16
N LEU A 328 12.63 -13.99 -10.44
CA LEU A 328 11.77 -13.24 -9.53
C LEU A 328 11.48 -14.04 -8.26
N LEU A 329 11.02 -15.29 -8.41
CA LEU A 329 10.70 -16.19 -7.29
C LEU A 329 11.92 -16.44 -6.42
N GLU A 330 13.07 -16.78 -7.00
CA GLU A 330 14.29 -17.04 -6.23
C GLU A 330 14.79 -15.78 -5.49
N SER A 331 14.61 -14.59 -6.08
CA SER A 331 15.00 -13.35 -5.42
C SER A 331 14.08 -13.03 -4.24
N ALA A 332 12.77 -13.24 -4.40
CA ALA A 332 11.80 -13.11 -3.32
C ALA A 332 12.06 -14.12 -2.18
N GLU A 333 12.36 -15.38 -2.50
CA GLU A 333 12.72 -16.40 -1.50
C GLU A 333 13.96 -16.01 -0.70
N ARG A 334 15.02 -15.54 -1.38
CA ARG A 334 16.24 -15.07 -0.71
C ARG A 334 15.95 -13.91 0.24
N MET A 335 15.08 -12.97 -0.15
CA MET A 335 14.67 -11.87 0.73
C MET A 335 13.94 -12.36 1.97
N LEU A 336 13.01 -13.31 1.83
CA LEU A 336 12.31 -13.89 2.98
C LEU A 336 13.24 -14.68 3.92
N ALA A 337 14.21 -15.40 3.35
CA ALA A 337 15.21 -16.12 4.13
C ALA A 337 16.08 -15.17 4.96
N LEU A 338 16.53 -14.05 4.37
CA LEU A 338 17.30 -13.01 5.07
C LEU A 338 16.49 -12.33 6.17
N SER A 339 15.19 -12.08 5.96
CA SER A 339 14.31 -11.54 6.99
C SER A 339 14.09 -12.51 8.16
N SER A 340 14.06 -13.82 7.88
CA SER A 340 13.90 -14.85 8.92
C SER A 340 15.17 -15.00 9.75
N ALA A 341 16.35 -15.04 9.11
CA ALA A 341 17.64 -15.18 9.81
C ALA A 341 17.97 -13.97 10.72
N ARG A 342 17.53 -12.76 10.37
CA ARG A 342 17.66 -11.58 11.23
C ARG A 342 16.77 -11.63 12.47
N GLN A 343 15.60 -12.26 12.38
CA GLN A 343 14.71 -12.42 13.53
C GLN A 343 15.31 -13.40 14.54
N ASP A 344 15.94 -14.49 14.06
CA ASP A 344 16.58 -15.47 14.93
C ASP A 344 17.83 -14.89 15.65
N SER A 345 18.63 -14.06 14.96
CA SER A 345 19.82 -13.43 15.57
C SER A 345 19.47 -12.37 16.63
N ASP A 346 18.42 -11.58 16.40
CA ASP A 346 17.98 -10.55 17.36
C ASP A 346 17.33 -11.18 18.61
N SER A 347 16.83 -12.41 18.51
CA SER A 347 16.31 -13.19 19.65
C SER A 347 17.39 -13.94 20.45
N GLU A 348 18.60 -14.13 19.90
CA GLU A 348 19.73 -14.76 20.60
C GLU A 348 20.66 -13.75 21.30
N GLU A 349 20.59 -12.45 20.97
CA GLU A 349 21.43 -11.39 21.56
C GLU A 349 20.88 -10.76 22.86
N GLU A 350 19.78 -11.25 23.44
CA GLU A 350 19.50 -11.03 24.86
C GLU A 350 19.95 -12.22 25.73
N PRO A 351 21.21 -12.18 26.21
CA PRO A 351 21.48 -12.59 27.57
C PRO A 351 22.30 -11.53 28.33
N GLY A 352 21.62 -10.86 29.26
CA GLY A 352 22.15 -10.39 30.55
C GLY A 352 23.21 -9.29 30.56
N THR A 353 22.82 -8.06 30.91
CA THR A 353 23.07 -7.49 32.26
C THR A 353 22.21 -6.26 32.51
#